data_AF-A0A1C7NHB9-F1
#
_entry.id   AF-A0A1C7NHB9-F1
#
_cell.length_a   1.000
_cell.length_b   1.000
_cell.length_c   1.000
_cell.angle_alpha   90.00
_cell.angle_beta   90.00
_cell.angle_gamma   90.00
#
_symmetry.space_group_name_H-M   'P 1'
#
loop_
_entity.id
_entity.type
_entity.pdbx_description
1 polymer ?
#
loop_
_entity_poly.entity_id
_entity_poly.type
_entity_poly.pdbx_seq_one_letter_code
_entity_poly.pdbx_strand_id
1 'polypeptide(L)'
;TMNSLIHSHHLIDMEYCLNDRSPRKVPLCIAAAVYRISAGNCMPNTNQSFSLMQHSSPWDYCRRQKKAEESSLEDSTCSSRSDSPEPKSKKRSTHLLLREIHRLRGENATLRHSVSILKNDLRDIALSRQDTDASHKRVYEEYLDRNAQLENDVQDRDDEIARLRKEIEQLKSIQLTDPLEEQPSQSVEEQQAIDDYFHRRHMDCYGLNQHFLATEEEEEEEEEEMEAFEEIACSYLQQAMLSRLSSARVRLELDDLICKHEPSSATLIDALTDAFVRWIGSLIQKNERRSQPMSVPKLFTTEVQEGIAEFWESVFQHYLMDDHSQQQLLFQIETTLANLSFGVIVANHFDRLVLLLFKHLVIDDDALIGWWQHPLDDEVSRQIRKITTRFVEWVQDSEEEESEEEEEDVFSFVESPVPEDTVELDVSDNDDSIDDLLSHTRHYCVCLSDNDTSNNAPNQHECSCSTYTPSPVPEKKKKSVRIAM
;
A
#
# COMPACT_ATOMS: atom_id res chain seq x y z
N THR A 1 -82.39 -28.61 5.29
CA THR A 1 -81.62 -28.90 6.52
C THR A 1 -80.22 -28.37 6.32
N MET A 2 -79.90 -27.38 7.15
CA MET A 2 -78.61 -26.82 7.57
C MET A 2 -77.27 -27.17 6.87
N ASN A 3 -76.55 -26.09 6.61
CA ASN A 3 -75.12 -25.81 6.86
C ASN A 3 -74.04 -26.51 6.03
N SER A 4 -73.31 -25.71 5.24
CA SER A 4 -71.87 -25.47 5.46
C SER A 4 -71.33 -24.50 4.39
N LEU A 5 -71.36 -23.20 4.70
CA LEU A 5 -70.58 -22.16 4.03
C LEU A 5 -69.16 -22.20 4.62
N ILE A 6 -68.18 -22.64 3.83
CA ILE A 6 -66.76 -22.41 4.11
C ILE A 6 -66.31 -21.34 3.12
N HIS A 7 -66.13 -20.12 3.64
CA HIS A 7 -65.45 -19.04 2.92
C HIS A 7 -63.95 -19.32 2.96
N SER A 8 -63.38 -19.62 1.80
CA SER A 8 -61.93 -19.65 1.57
C SER A 8 -61.40 -18.22 1.57
N HIS A 9 -60.63 -17.85 2.58
CA HIS A 9 -59.79 -16.66 2.54
C HIS A 9 -58.66 -16.88 1.53
N HIS A 10 -58.60 -16.02 0.52
CA HIS A 10 -57.44 -15.82 -0.34
C HIS A 10 -56.29 -15.30 0.53
N LEU A 11 -55.32 -16.16 0.83
CA LEU A 11 -53.97 -15.76 1.20
C LEU A 11 -53.24 -15.37 -0.08
N ILE A 12 -52.88 -14.10 -0.19
CA ILE A 12 -51.92 -13.61 -1.17
C ILE A 12 -50.55 -13.95 -0.59
N ASP A 13 -49.90 -14.98 -1.14
CA ASP A 13 -48.48 -15.23 -0.95
C ASP A 13 -47.69 -14.06 -1.56
N MET A 14 -47.14 -13.20 -0.71
CA MET A 14 -46.00 -12.36 -1.09
C MET A 14 -44.74 -13.21 -1.00
N GLU A 15 -44.37 -13.83 -2.12
CA GLU A 15 -43.03 -14.36 -2.35
C GLU A 15 -42.01 -13.22 -2.23
N TYR A 16 -41.29 -13.18 -1.11
CA TYR A 16 -40.04 -12.44 -0.98
C TYR A 16 -38.98 -13.14 -1.85
N CYS A 17 -38.68 -12.58 -3.02
CA CYS A 17 -37.43 -12.85 -3.71
C CYS A 17 -36.26 -12.24 -2.91
N LEU A 18 -35.76 -12.96 -1.90
CA LEU A 18 -34.43 -12.73 -1.35
C LEU A 18 -33.40 -13.22 -2.38
N ASN A 19 -32.88 -12.29 -3.17
CA ASN A 19 -31.66 -12.51 -3.93
C ASN A 19 -30.50 -12.69 -2.95
N ASP A 20 -29.98 -13.92 -2.90
CA ASP A 20 -28.69 -14.28 -2.31
C ASP A 20 -27.54 -13.48 -2.95
N ARG A 21 -27.17 -12.37 -2.29
CA ARG A 21 -25.81 -11.84 -2.31
C ARG A 21 -25.45 -11.48 -0.88
N SER A 22 -24.74 -12.38 -0.21
CA SER A 22 -24.29 -12.16 1.16
C SER A 22 -23.37 -10.93 1.23
N PRO A 23 -23.66 -9.93 2.07
CA PRO A 23 -22.65 -8.99 2.49
C PRO A 23 -21.73 -9.71 3.48
N ARG A 24 -20.42 -9.62 3.26
CA ARG A 24 -19.40 -10.13 4.18
C ARG A 24 -19.69 -9.56 5.57
N LYS A 25 -20.04 -10.44 6.52
CA LYS A 25 -20.19 -10.08 7.93
C LYS A 25 -18.80 -9.71 8.45
N VAL A 26 -18.55 -8.41 8.58
CA VAL A 26 -17.40 -7.92 9.33
C VAL A 26 -17.66 -8.23 10.81
N PRO A 27 -16.73 -8.89 11.52
CA PRO A 27 -16.86 -9.14 12.95
C PRO A 27 -17.14 -7.85 13.71
N LEU A 28 -18.13 -7.89 14.61
CA LEU A 28 -18.61 -6.73 15.38
C LEU A 28 -17.49 -6.01 16.14
N CYS A 29 -16.43 -6.75 16.52
CA CYS A 29 -15.23 -6.22 17.16
C CYS A 29 -14.42 -5.26 16.26
N ILE A 30 -14.37 -5.50 14.95
CA ILE A 30 -13.66 -4.64 13.99
C ILE A 30 -14.46 -3.35 13.75
N ALA A 31 -15.79 -3.46 13.64
CA ALA A 31 -16.67 -2.30 13.51
C ALA A 31 -16.60 -1.38 14.76
N ALA A 32 -16.55 -1.97 15.96
CA ALA A 32 -16.40 -1.22 17.21
C ALA A 32 -15.02 -0.54 17.34
N ALA A 33 -13.95 -1.16 16.85
CA ALA A 33 -12.61 -0.58 16.84
C ALA A 33 -12.51 0.63 15.89
N VAL A 34 -13.05 0.52 14.67
CA VAL A 34 -13.09 1.61 13.69
C VAL A 34 -13.93 2.79 14.20
N TYR A 35 -15.02 2.53 14.91
CA TYR A 35 -15.86 3.57 15.51
C TYR A 35 -15.16 4.32 16.66
N ARG A 36 -14.39 3.63 17.51
CA ARG A 36 -13.61 4.26 18.60
C ARG A 36 -12.49 5.16 18.05
N ILE A 37 -11.82 4.74 16.97
CA ILE A 37 -10.75 5.53 16.34
C ILE A 37 -11.33 6.79 15.67
N SER A 38 -12.51 6.71 15.06
CA SER A 38 -13.17 7.88 14.44
C SER A 38 -13.73 8.86 15.46
N ALA A 39 -14.30 8.37 16.58
CA ALA A 39 -14.85 9.24 17.62
C ALA A 39 -13.76 9.97 18.44
N GLY A 40 -12.57 9.37 18.59
CA GLY A 40 -11.44 9.98 19.30
C GLY A 40 -10.86 11.23 18.61
N ASN A 41 -11.05 11.36 17.29
CA ASN A 41 -10.52 12.47 16.48
C ASN A 41 -11.49 13.65 16.30
N CYS A 42 -12.72 13.57 16.83
CA CYS A 42 -13.75 14.60 16.62
C CYS A 42 -13.98 15.53 17.83
N MET A 43 -13.19 15.42 18.89
CA MET A 43 -13.25 16.34 20.04
C MET A 43 -12.05 17.30 20.00
N PRO A 44 -12.22 18.59 19.66
CA PRO A 44 -11.16 19.57 19.79
C PRO A 44 -10.95 19.85 21.28
N ASN A 45 -9.93 19.23 21.87
CA ASN A 45 -9.52 19.52 23.23
C ASN A 45 -8.76 20.86 23.24
N THR A 46 -9.52 21.96 23.29
CA THR A 46 -8.99 23.29 23.56
C THR A 46 -8.45 23.32 24.99
N ASN A 47 -7.19 23.75 25.14
CA ASN A 47 -6.47 24.04 26.38
C ASN A 47 -5.69 22.89 27.02
N GLN A 48 -4.56 22.53 26.41
CA GLN A 48 -3.38 22.14 27.18
C GLN A 48 -2.12 22.68 26.50
N SER A 49 -1.62 23.79 27.06
CA SER A 49 -0.30 24.35 26.81
C SER A 49 0.78 23.33 27.22
N PHE A 50 1.21 22.49 26.28
CA PHE A 50 2.37 21.64 26.45
C PHE A 50 3.62 22.39 25.96
N SER A 51 4.53 22.55 26.91
CA SER A 51 5.88 23.09 26.76
C SER A 51 6.60 22.53 25.54
N LEU A 52 7.17 23.42 24.72
CA LEU A 52 8.17 23.11 23.71
C LEU A 52 9.33 22.32 24.35
N MET A 53 9.30 21.00 24.24
CA MET A 53 10.53 20.23 24.14
C MET A 53 10.84 20.11 22.66
N GLN A 54 11.87 20.83 22.24
CA GLN A 54 12.50 20.64 20.94
C GLN A 54 13.00 19.20 20.85
N HIS A 55 12.19 18.33 20.28
CA HIS A 55 12.65 17.05 19.76
C HIS A 55 13.52 17.37 18.54
N SER A 56 14.83 17.52 18.76
CA SER A 56 15.80 17.44 17.68
C SER A 56 15.60 16.11 16.97
N SER A 57 15.47 16.16 15.66
CA SER A 57 15.29 14.98 14.81
C SER A 57 16.43 13.97 15.08
N PRO A 58 16.16 12.66 15.14
CA PRO A 58 17.22 11.64 15.24
C PRO A 58 18.33 11.82 14.18
N TRP A 59 17.98 12.42 13.05
CA TRP A 59 18.90 12.74 11.96
C TRP A 59 19.87 13.88 12.27
N ASP A 60 19.53 14.80 13.17
CA ASP A 60 20.43 15.89 13.58
C ASP A 60 21.60 15.38 14.43
N TYR A 61 21.42 14.25 15.12
CA TYR A 61 22.48 13.60 15.89
C TYR A 61 23.54 12.99 14.95
N CYS A 62 23.12 12.22 13.93
CA CYS A 62 24.04 11.65 12.94
C CYS A 62 24.78 12.74 12.14
N ARG A 63 24.09 13.85 11.79
CA ARG A 63 24.72 14.97 11.06
C ARG A 63 25.79 15.68 11.90
N ARG A 64 25.62 15.75 13.24
CA ARG A 64 26.62 16.34 14.14
C ARG A 64 27.80 15.40 14.40
N GLN A 65 27.57 14.09 14.45
CA GLN A 65 28.65 13.10 14.62
C GLN A 65 29.59 13.08 13.41
N LYS A 66 29.04 13.09 12.19
CA LYS A 66 29.86 13.13 10.96
C LYS A 66 30.71 14.40 10.85
N LYS A 67 30.17 15.54 11.29
CA LYS A 67 30.89 16.82 11.30
C LYS A 67 31.99 16.89 12.36
N ALA A 68 31.88 16.12 13.45
CA ALA A 68 32.91 16.02 14.49
C ALA A 68 34.05 15.08 14.08
N GLU A 69 33.77 14.03 13.31
CA GLU A 69 34.78 13.12 12.79
C GLU A 69 35.62 13.77 11.69
N GLU A 70 35.00 14.51 10.77
CA GLU A 70 35.69 15.27 9.72
C GLU A 70 36.52 16.43 10.30
N SER A 71 36.14 16.98 11.45
CA SER A 71 36.87 18.04 12.15
C SER A 71 38.11 17.55 12.92
N SER A 72 38.30 16.24 13.12
CA SER A 72 39.39 15.70 13.96
C SER A 72 40.63 15.27 13.18
N LEU A 73 40.62 15.39 11.85
CA LEU A 73 41.68 14.86 10.98
C LEU A 73 42.65 15.91 10.41
N GLU A 74 42.55 17.16 10.84
CA GLU A 74 43.48 18.23 10.44
C GLU A 74 44.33 18.65 11.65
N ASP A 75 45.39 17.86 11.94
CA ASP A 75 46.65 18.36 12.52
C ASP A 75 47.61 17.20 12.82
N SER A 76 48.36 16.76 11.80
CA SER A 76 49.63 16.08 12.02
C SER A 76 50.56 16.26 10.82
N THR A 77 51.13 17.45 10.71
CA THR A 77 52.20 17.76 9.78
C THR A 77 53.52 17.28 10.37
N CYS A 78 54.01 16.10 9.97
CA CYS A 78 55.40 15.71 10.17
C CYS A 78 55.95 15.00 8.94
N SER A 79 56.64 15.81 8.14
CA SER A 79 57.65 15.50 7.14
C SER A 79 58.44 14.21 7.40
N SER A 80 58.32 13.22 6.52
CA SER A 80 59.40 12.32 6.10
C SER A 80 59.07 11.64 4.77
N ARG A 81 59.77 12.09 3.71
CA ARG A 81 59.81 11.48 2.39
C ARG A 81 60.28 10.03 2.50
N SER A 82 59.37 9.11 2.25
CA SER A 82 59.67 7.71 1.97
C SER A 82 58.91 7.38 0.68
N ASP A 83 59.64 7.06 -0.39
CA ASP A 83 59.08 6.51 -1.63
C ASP A 83 58.48 5.14 -1.30
N SER A 84 57.24 5.15 -0.85
CA SER A 84 56.40 3.98 -0.65
C SER A 84 55.30 4.05 -1.71
N PRO A 85 55.11 3.03 -2.55
CA PRO A 85 54.11 3.06 -3.60
C PRO A 85 52.74 3.30 -2.96
N GLU A 86 52.09 4.39 -3.37
CA GLU A 86 50.73 4.73 -2.94
C GLU A 86 49.79 3.58 -3.29
N PRO A 87 49.03 3.03 -2.33
CA PRO A 87 48.04 2.00 -2.64
C PRO A 87 46.92 2.62 -3.49
N LYS A 88 46.76 2.12 -4.72
CA LYS A 88 45.74 2.50 -5.71
C LYS A 88 44.30 2.08 -5.29
N SER A 89 43.82 2.46 -4.11
CA SER A 89 42.58 1.91 -3.52
C SER A 89 41.29 2.69 -3.81
N LYS A 90 41.17 3.45 -4.92
CA LYS A 90 40.02 4.37 -5.14
C LYS A 90 38.88 3.86 -6.03
N LYS A 91 38.98 2.69 -6.68
CA LYS A 91 38.01 2.27 -7.72
C LYS A 91 36.84 1.38 -7.26
N ARG A 92 36.92 0.81 -6.04
CA ARG A 92 35.82 0.06 -5.39
C ARG A 92 34.51 0.84 -5.22
N SER A 93 34.58 2.17 -5.29
CA SER A 93 33.42 3.03 -5.03
C SER A 93 32.37 3.01 -6.16
N THR A 94 32.74 2.75 -7.42
CA THR A 94 31.84 3.02 -8.55
C THR A 94 30.76 1.95 -8.73
N HIS A 95 31.12 0.67 -8.63
CA HIS A 95 30.15 -0.43 -8.73
C HIS A 95 29.16 -0.42 -7.54
N LEU A 96 29.67 -0.27 -6.32
CA LEU A 96 28.85 -0.07 -5.11
C LEU A 96 27.93 1.14 -5.24
N LEU A 97 28.43 2.25 -5.81
CA LEU A 97 27.61 3.43 -6.08
C LEU A 97 26.52 3.14 -7.13
N LEU A 98 26.81 2.39 -8.20
CA LEU A 98 25.82 2.02 -9.21
C LEU A 98 24.73 1.10 -8.65
N ARG A 99 25.10 0.11 -7.83
CA ARG A 99 24.16 -0.76 -7.12
C ARG A 99 23.30 0.05 -6.18
N GLU A 100 23.90 0.94 -5.39
CA GLU A 100 23.18 1.83 -4.49
C GLU A 100 22.24 2.77 -5.26
N ILE A 101 22.67 3.32 -6.40
CA ILE A 101 21.81 4.13 -7.28
C ILE A 101 20.62 3.30 -7.81
N HIS A 102 20.83 2.04 -8.20
CA HIS A 102 19.75 1.17 -8.69
C HIS A 102 18.78 0.82 -7.57
N ARG A 103 19.30 0.47 -6.39
CA ARG A 103 18.52 0.23 -5.17
C ARG A 103 17.69 1.46 -4.81
N LEU A 104 18.30 2.64 -4.73
CA LEU A 104 17.62 3.91 -4.46
C LEU A 104 16.58 4.26 -5.53
N ARG A 105 16.83 3.95 -6.81
CA ARG A 105 15.84 4.14 -7.89
C ARG A 105 14.65 3.18 -7.73
N GLY A 106 14.89 1.93 -7.36
CA GLY A 106 13.84 0.94 -7.06
C GLY A 106 13.02 1.33 -5.83
N GLU A 107 13.67 1.82 -4.77
CA GLU A 107 13.00 2.38 -3.60
C GLU A 107 12.19 3.62 -3.97
N ASN A 108 12.72 4.54 -4.78
CA ASN A 108 11.99 5.74 -5.21
C ASN A 108 10.76 5.36 -6.06
N ALA A 109 10.88 4.38 -6.96
CA ALA A 109 9.74 3.85 -7.72
C ALA A 109 8.68 3.25 -6.78
N THR A 110 9.10 2.44 -5.80
CA THR A 110 8.22 1.87 -4.78
C THR A 110 7.52 2.97 -3.97
N LEU A 111 8.27 3.97 -3.50
CA LEU A 111 7.74 5.11 -2.75
C LEU A 111 6.74 5.93 -3.58
N ARG A 112 7.02 6.18 -4.86
CA ARG A 112 6.07 6.84 -5.78
C ARG A 112 4.78 6.05 -5.91
N HIS A 113 4.87 4.72 -6.01
CA HIS A 113 3.70 3.86 -6.05
C HIS A 113 2.91 3.91 -4.74
N SER A 114 3.57 3.81 -3.58
CA SER A 114 2.94 3.96 -2.26
C SER A 114 2.28 5.33 -2.08
N VAL A 115 2.93 6.42 -2.51
CA VAL A 115 2.34 7.77 -2.50
C VAL A 115 1.12 7.83 -3.41
N SER A 116 1.15 7.17 -4.58
CA SER A 116 -0.02 7.09 -5.46
C SER A 116 -1.19 6.33 -4.82
N ILE A 117 -0.92 5.25 -4.10
CA ILE A 117 -1.95 4.50 -3.36
C ILE A 117 -2.54 5.39 -2.26
N LEU A 118 -1.70 6.01 -1.43
CA LEU A 118 -2.16 6.91 -0.36
C LEU A 118 -2.97 8.10 -0.90
N LYS A 119 -2.62 8.63 -2.07
CA LYS A 119 -3.43 9.66 -2.75
C LYS A 119 -4.80 9.14 -3.21
N ASN A 120 -4.92 7.87 -3.58
CA ASN A 120 -6.21 7.26 -3.90
C ASN A 120 -7.02 7.04 -2.62
N ASP A 121 -6.40 6.47 -1.58
CA ASP A 121 -7.05 6.23 -0.29
C ASP A 121 -7.57 7.53 0.33
N LEU A 122 -6.80 8.62 0.26
CA LEU A 122 -7.25 9.95 0.72
C LEU A 122 -8.45 10.47 -0.08
N ARG A 123 -8.50 10.23 -1.39
CA ARG A 123 -9.66 10.59 -2.22
C ARG A 123 -10.88 9.76 -1.85
N ASP A 124 -10.73 8.46 -1.63
CA ASP A 124 -11.82 7.57 -1.23
C ASP A 124 -12.35 7.93 0.16
N ILE A 125 -11.48 8.29 1.10
CA ILE A 125 -11.87 8.81 2.43
C ILE A 125 -12.63 10.13 2.28
N ALA A 126 -12.18 11.04 1.42
CA ALA A 126 -12.87 12.30 1.19
C ALA A 126 -14.29 12.10 0.61
N LEU A 127 -14.43 11.22 -0.39
CA LEU A 127 -15.73 10.84 -0.97
C LEU A 127 -16.63 10.16 0.06
N SER A 128 -16.07 9.22 0.85
CA SER A 128 -16.83 8.55 1.91
C SER A 128 -17.33 9.53 2.97
N ARG A 129 -16.53 10.53 3.35
CA ARG A 129 -16.96 11.61 4.27
C ARG A 129 -18.08 12.45 3.66
N GLN A 130 -17.95 12.83 2.39
CA GLN A 130 -18.98 13.57 1.68
C GLN A 130 -20.32 12.81 1.65
N ASP A 131 -20.28 11.49 1.42
CA ASP A 131 -21.47 10.64 1.45
C ASP A 131 -22.11 10.56 2.85
N THR A 132 -21.28 10.45 3.90
CA THR A 132 -21.79 10.46 5.29
C THR A 132 -22.43 11.79 5.65
N ASP A 133 -21.82 12.92 5.25
CA ASP A 133 -22.37 14.25 5.49
C ASP A 133 -23.67 14.47 4.71
N ALA A 134 -23.72 14.01 3.46
CA ALA A 134 -24.94 14.05 2.65
C ALA A 134 -26.06 13.15 3.22
N SER A 135 -25.70 12.03 3.85
CA SER A 135 -26.65 11.16 4.55
C SER A 135 -27.19 11.82 5.82
N HIS A 136 -26.30 12.37 6.66
CA HIS A 136 -26.69 13.10 7.87
C HIS A 136 -27.57 14.31 7.56
N LYS A 137 -27.22 15.07 6.51
CA LYS A 137 -28.03 16.19 6.05
C LYS A 137 -29.45 15.76 5.67
N ARG A 138 -29.60 14.66 4.90
CA ARG A 138 -30.91 14.10 4.55
C ARG A 138 -31.72 13.68 5.77
N VAL A 139 -31.10 13.02 6.74
CA VAL A 139 -31.78 12.61 7.99
C VAL A 139 -32.22 13.83 8.81
N TYR A 140 -31.39 14.87 8.86
CA TYR A 140 -31.74 16.11 9.56
C TYR A 140 -32.89 16.86 8.88
N GLU A 141 -32.87 16.95 7.54
CA GLU A 141 -33.98 17.51 6.76
C GLU A 141 -35.28 16.72 6.97
N GLU A 142 -35.23 15.39 6.93
CA GLU A 142 -36.39 14.53 7.21
C GLU A 142 -36.92 14.72 8.64
N TYR A 143 -36.03 14.90 9.62
CA TYR A 143 -36.42 15.20 11.00
C TYR A 143 -37.13 16.56 11.11
N LEU A 144 -36.62 17.59 10.44
CA LEU A 144 -37.26 18.91 10.41
C LEU A 144 -38.65 18.86 9.75
N ASP A 145 -38.77 18.16 8.61
CA ASP A 145 -40.06 17.97 7.92
C ASP A 145 -41.05 17.23 8.81
N ARG A 146 -40.60 16.18 9.50
CA ARG A 146 -41.43 15.43 10.46
C ARG A 146 -41.85 16.28 11.65
N ASN A 147 -40.96 17.11 12.17
CA ASN A 147 -41.29 18.01 13.28
C ASN A 147 -42.32 19.05 12.84
N ALA A 148 -42.16 19.65 11.65
CA ALA A 148 -43.15 20.56 11.08
C ALA A 148 -44.50 19.88 10.86
N GLN A 149 -44.51 18.62 10.43
CA GLN A 149 -45.75 17.84 10.30
C GLN A 149 -46.43 17.62 11.66
N LEU A 150 -45.67 17.25 12.69
CA LEU A 150 -46.21 17.07 14.05
C LEU A 150 -46.74 18.39 14.64
N GLU A 151 -46.07 19.52 14.39
CA GLU A 151 -46.56 20.84 14.80
C GLU A 151 -47.91 21.17 14.15
N ASN A 152 -48.06 20.92 12.85
CA ASN A 152 -49.34 21.09 12.16
C ASN A 152 -50.43 20.16 12.72
N ASP A 153 -50.11 18.88 12.95
CA ASP A 153 -51.05 17.91 13.52
C ASP A 153 -51.51 18.33 14.93
N VAL A 154 -50.59 18.85 15.76
CA VAL A 154 -50.92 19.37 17.10
C VAL A 154 -51.86 20.57 16.99
N GLN A 155 -51.59 21.49 16.08
CA GLN A 155 -52.43 22.65 15.85
C GLN A 155 -53.85 22.26 15.39
N ASP A 156 -53.97 21.31 14.46
CA ASP A 156 -55.27 20.78 14.01
C ASP A 156 -56.05 20.14 15.17
N ARG A 157 -55.36 19.46 16.09
CA ARG A 157 -55.97 18.85 17.28
C ARG A 157 -56.42 19.88 18.30
N ASP A 158 -55.65 20.95 18.50
CA ASP A 158 -56.03 22.05 19.38
C ASP A 158 -57.26 22.79 18.85
N ASP A 159 -57.35 23.00 17.53
CA ASP A 159 -58.53 23.57 16.88
C ASP A 159 -59.77 22.68 17.05
N GLU A 160 -59.62 21.36 16.90
CA GLU A 160 -60.68 20.38 17.15
C GLU A 160 -61.15 20.40 18.62
N ILE A 161 -60.21 20.43 19.57
CA ILE A 161 -60.52 20.52 21.00
C ILE A 161 -61.26 21.83 21.30
N ALA A 162 -60.82 22.95 20.73
CA ALA A 162 -61.47 24.25 20.92
C ALA A 162 -62.92 24.22 20.39
N ARG A 163 -63.14 23.58 19.23
CA ARG A 163 -64.49 23.38 18.66
C ARG A 163 -65.37 22.53 19.57
N LEU A 164 -64.88 21.38 20.02
CA LEU A 164 -65.63 20.48 20.91
C LEU A 164 -65.93 21.13 22.27
N ARG A 165 -64.98 21.89 22.83
CA ARG A 165 -65.21 22.67 24.06
C ARG A 165 -66.35 23.67 23.88
N LYS A 166 -66.42 24.35 22.74
CA LYS A 166 -67.51 25.30 22.41
C LYS A 166 -68.86 24.59 22.28
N GLU A 167 -68.90 23.41 21.68
CA GLU A 167 -70.12 22.58 21.57
C GLU A 167 -70.60 22.09 22.94
N ILE A 168 -69.69 21.61 23.79
CA ILE A 168 -69.99 21.22 25.18
C ILE A 168 -70.56 22.41 25.97
N GLU A 169 -69.98 23.60 25.82
CA GLU A 169 -70.46 24.80 26.52
C GLU A 169 -71.88 25.19 26.08
N GLN A 170 -72.19 25.06 24.79
CA GLN A 170 -73.54 25.26 24.25
C GLN A 170 -74.53 24.22 24.79
N LEU A 171 -74.15 22.95 24.83
CA LEU A 171 -74.99 21.86 25.37
C LEU A 171 -75.24 22.03 26.88
N LYS A 172 -74.22 22.42 27.65
CA LYS A 172 -74.37 22.74 29.08
C LYS A 172 -75.33 23.91 29.30
N SER A 173 -75.24 24.94 28.47
CA SER A 173 -76.16 26.09 28.53
C SER A 173 -77.61 25.68 28.27
N ILE A 174 -77.84 24.66 27.43
CA ILE A 174 -79.18 24.11 27.17
C ILE A 174 -79.68 23.27 28.36
N GLN A 175 -78.83 22.40 28.94
CA GLN A 175 -79.20 21.55 30.09
C GLN A 175 -79.48 22.34 31.37
N LEU A 176 -78.81 23.48 31.60
CA LEU A 176 -79.08 24.34 32.77
C LEU A 176 -80.42 25.08 32.70
N THR A 177 -81.20 24.93 31.62
CA THR A 177 -82.54 25.55 31.48
C THR A 177 -83.67 24.69 32.05
N ASP A 178 -83.41 23.47 32.53
CA ASP A 178 -84.38 22.63 33.24
C ASP A 178 -84.06 22.58 34.75
N PRO A 179 -84.91 23.10 35.64
CA PRO A 179 -84.65 23.12 37.07
C PRO A 179 -85.16 21.82 37.70
N LEU A 180 -84.33 20.78 37.84
CA LEU A 180 -84.66 19.64 38.71
C LEU A 180 -83.42 18.88 39.23
N GLU A 181 -83.37 18.85 40.58
CA GLU A 181 -82.78 17.85 41.48
C GLU A 181 -81.25 17.65 41.59
N GLU A 182 -80.74 18.06 42.76
CA GLU A 182 -79.43 17.76 43.33
C GLU A 182 -79.21 16.23 43.50
N GLN A 183 -78.06 15.71 43.03
CA GLN A 183 -77.50 14.44 43.51
C GLN A 183 -75.97 14.48 43.63
N PRO A 184 -75.38 13.62 44.50
CA PRO A 184 -74.15 13.92 45.22
C PRO A 184 -72.89 13.29 44.62
N SER A 185 -71.82 14.10 44.56
CA SER A 185 -70.40 13.76 44.80
C SER A 185 -69.96 12.29 44.63
N GLN A 186 -69.52 11.93 43.43
CA GLN A 186 -68.59 10.82 43.15
C GLN A 186 -67.44 11.40 42.31
N SER A 187 -66.25 11.67 42.88
CA SER A 187 -65.14 12.15 42.03
C SER A 187 -63.70 12.05 42.59
N VAL A 188 -63.41 11.27 43.63
CA VAL A 188 -62.02 11.21 44.18
C VAL A 188 -61.33 9.89 43.90
N GLU A 189 -62.02 8.75 44.03
CA GLU A 189 -61.41 7.43 43.77
C GLU A 189 -61.13 7.18 42.28
N GLU A 190 -61.96 7.72 41.39
CA GLU A 190 -61.78 7.56 39.94
C GLU A 190 -60.57 8.34 39.43
N GLN A 191 -60.25 9.48 40.06
CA GLN A 191 -59.10 10.28 39.67
C GLN A 191 -57.76 9.63 40.09
N GLN A 192 -57.73 8.95 41.24
CA GLN A 192 -56.54 8.22 41.71
C GLN A 192 -56.24 6.97 40.89
N ALA A 193 -57.27 6.27 40.40
CA ALA A 193 -57.08 5.10 39.54
C ALA A 193 -56.48 5.47 38.17
N ILE A 194 -56.72 6.68 37.69
CA ILE A 194 -56.16 7.18 36.43
C ILE A 194 -54.67 7.49 36.59
N ASP A 195 -54.25 8.11 37.69
CA ASP A 195 -52.83 8.45 37.91
C ASP A 195 -51.93 7.21 38.10
N ASP A 196 -52.41 6.18 38.81
CA ASP A 196 -51.66 4.93 38.99
C ASP A 196 -51.43 4.16 37.68
N TYR A 197 -52.34 4.27 36.72
CA TYR A 197 -52.21 3.63 35.42
C TYR A 197 -51.04 4.20 34.60
N PHE A 198 -50.81 5.52 34.67
CA PHE A 198 -49.73 6.16 33.93
C PHE A 198 -48.35 5.90 34.53
N HIS A 199 -48.22 5.77 35.86
CA HIS A 199 -46.95 5.44 36.50
C HIS A 199 -46.47 4.02 36.23
N ARG A 200 -47.39 3.05 36.12
CA ARG A 200 -47.01 1.64 35.91
C ARG A 200 -46.37 1.39 34.55
N ARG A 201 -46.82 2.10 33.51
CA ARG A 201 -46.35 1.91 32.13
C ARG A 201 -44.94 2.46 31.89
N HIS A 202 -44.45 3.36 32.73
CA HIS A 202 -43.15 4.01 32.55
C HIS A 202 -41.95 3.18 33.05
N MET A 203 -42.18 2.19 33.93
CA MET A 203 -41.11 1.39 34.53
C MET A 203 -40.69 0.15 33.72
N ASP A 204 -41.54 -0.37 32.84
CA ASP A 204 -41.27 -1.62 32.12
C ASP A 204 -40.27 -1.47 30.95
N CYS A 205 -39.86 -0.25 30.58
CA CYS A 205 -38.99 -0.03 29.40
C CYS A 205 -37.47 -0.12 29.66
N TYR A 206 -36.98 -0.18 30.90
CA TYR A 206 -35.53 -0.06 31.19
C TYR A 206 -34.81 -1.37 31.62
N GLY A 207 -35.49 -2.51 31.69
CA GLY A 207 -34.99 -3.71 32.40
C GLY A 207 -34.17 -4.77 31.62
N LEU A 208 -33.95 -4.67 30.31
CA LEU A 208 -33.54 -5.82 29.48
C LEU A 208 -32.06 -5.92 29.06
N ASN A 209 -31.14 -5.06 29.53
CA ASN A 209 -29.79 -4.93 28.93
C ASN A 209 -28.59 -5.51 29.71
N GLN A 210 -28.77 -6.36 30.73
CA GLN A 210 -27.67 -6.67 31.69
C GLN A 210 -27.04 -8.08 31.65
N HIS A 211 -27.40 -8.99 30.74
CA HIS A 211 -27.06 -10.43 30.90
C HIS A 211 -25.96 -11.01 29.98
N PHE A 212 -25.12 -10.22 29.32
CA PHE A 212 -24.25 -10.69 28.21
C PHE A 212 -22.72 -10.79 28.50
N LEU A 213 -22.23 -10.77 29.75
CA LEU A 213 -20.77 -10.71 30.01
C LEU A 213 -20.28 -11.67 31.12
N ALA A 214 -20.43 -12.99 30.94
CA ALA A 214 -19.73 -13.96 31.81
C ALA A 214 -19.58 -15.32 31.11
N THR A 215 -18.53 -15.51 30.33
CA THR A 215 -18.02 -16.83 29.96
C THR A 215 -16.50 -16.70 29.81
N GLU A 216 -15.78 -17.17 30.83
CA GLU A 216 -14.32 -17.28 30.86
C GLU A 216 -13.98 -18.68 30.34
N GLU A 217 -13.24 -18.77 29.23
CA GLU A 217 -12.70 -19.99 28.64
C GLU A 217 -11.29 -20.24 29.22
N GLU A 218 -11.08 -21.41 29.82
CA GLU A 218 -9.75 -21.94 30.19
C GLU A 218 -9.13 -22.55 28.91
N GLU A 219 -8.09 -21.91 28.35
CA GLU A 219 -7.28 -22.45 27.26
C GLU A 219 -6.17 -23.36 27.82
N GLU A 220 -6.20 -24.65 27.46
CA GLU A 220 -5.09 -25.59 27.67
C GLU A 220 -4.00 -25.28 26.63
N GLU A 221 -2.85 -24.76 27.08
CA GLU A 221 -1.65 -24.55 26.25
C GLU A 221 -1.03 -25.91 25.89
N GLU A 222 -1.42 -26.49 24.74
CA GLU A 222 -0.65 -27.55 24.09
C GLU A 222 0.69 -26.93 23.61
N GLU A 223 1.82 -27.40 24.15
CA GLU A 223 3.16 -27.10 23.62
C GLU A 223 3.28 -27.66 22.20
N GLU A 224 2.86 -26.88 21.19
CA GLU A 224 3.10 -27.18 19.78
C GLU A 224 4.62 -27.26 19.56
N GLU A 225 5.10 -28.45 19.16
CA GLU A 225 6.48 -28.70 18.78
C GLU A 225 6.82 -27.74 17.62
N MET A 226 7.56 -26.68 17.93
CA MET A 226 7.83 -25.59 17.00
C MET A 226 8.65 -26.16 15.82
N GLU A 227 8.02 -26.22 14.64
CA GLU A 227 8.67 -26.64 13.41
C GLU A 227 9.95 -25.82 13.17
N ALA A 228 10.98 -26.45 12.58
CA ALA A 228 12.23 -25.77 12.27
C ALA A 228 11.99 -24.63 11.26
N PHE A 229 12.55 -23.45 11.52
CA PHE A 229 12.36 -22.26 10.68
C PHE A 229 12.67 -22.53 9.21
N GLU A 230 13.72 -23.31 8.92
CA GLU A 230 14.15 -23.61 7.56
C GLU A 230 13.06 -24.36 6.76
N GLU A 231 12.36 -25.30 7.40
CA GLU A 231 11.31 -26.08 6.77
C GLU A 231 10.07 -25.24 6.48
N ILE A 232 9.67 -24.40 7.45
CA ILE A 232 8.55 -23.47 7.31
C ILE A 232 8.85 -22.44 6.22
N ALA A 233 10.01 -21.78 6.29
CA ALA A 233 10.40 -20.74 5.34
C ALA A 233 10.54 -21.29 3.92
N CYS A 234 11.15 -22.47 3.76
CA CYS A 234 11.26 -23.11 2.46
C CYS A 234 9.88 -23.48 1.88
N SER A 235 9.00 -24.06 2.69
CA SER A 235 7.63 -24.42 2.28
C SER A 235 6.83 -23.18 1.87
N TYR A 236 6.94 -22.12 2.68
CA TYR A 236 6.32 -20.83 2.41
C TYR A 236 6.78 -20.24 1.08
N LEU A 237 8.08 -20.15 0.83
CA LEU A 237 8.64 -19.60 -0.40
C LEU A 237 8.18 -20.39 -1.63
N GLN A 238 8.19 -21.73 -1.57
CA GLN A 238 7.69 -22.57 -2.65
C GLN A 238 6.20 -22.31 -2.93
N GLN A 239 5.37 -22.21 -1.88
CA GLN A 239 3.96 -21.91 -2.04
C GLN A 239 3.71 -20.50 -2.58
N ALA A 240 4.50 -19.52 -2.15
CA ALA A 240 4.43 -18.15 -2.63
C ALA A 240 4.71 -18.06 -4.13
N MET A 241 5.73 -18.80 -4.61
CA MET A 241 6.04 -18.90 -6.03
C MET A 241 4.92 -19.57 -6.83
N LEU A 242 4.39 -20.70 -6.34
CA LEU A 242 3.28 -21.40 -7.01
C LEU A 242 2.01 -20.54 -7.08
N SER A 243 1.76 -19.76 -6.04
CA SER A 243 0.61 -18.85 -5.93
C SER A 243 0.83 -17.51 -6.63
N ARG A 244 2.04 -17.26 -7.16
CA ARG A 244 2.44 -15.99 -7.79
C ARG A 244 2.19 -14.78 -6.88
N LEU A 245 2.54 -14.92 -5.59
CA LEU A 245 2.47 -13.79 -4.66
C LEU A 245 3.44 -12.69 -5.10
N SER A 246 3.04 -11.43 -4.91
CA SER A 246 3.93 -10.29 -5.17
C SER A 246 5.13 -10.33 -4.24
N SER A 247 6.32 -9.93 -4.71
CA SER A 247 7.53 -9.88 -3.89
C SER A 247 7.40 -9.02 -2.63
N ALA A 248 6.56 -7.98 -2.64
CA ALA A 248 6.26 -7.20 -1.43
C ALA A 248 5.51 -8.02 -0.37
N ARG A 249 4.52 -8.83 -0.78
CA ARG A 249 3.80 -9.73 0.14
C ARG A 249 4.73 -10.80 0.71
N VAL A 250 5.60 -11.35 -0.13
CA VAL A 250 6.56 -12.40 0.28
C VAL A 250 7.52 -11.90 1.34
N ARG A 251 8.07 -10.70 1.13
CA ARG A 251 8.95 -10.06 2.13
C ARG A 251 8.23 -9.83 3.44
N LEU A 252 7.02 -9.26 3.41
CA LEU A 252 6.27 -8.99 4.66
C LEU A 252 5.97 -10.26 5.46
N GLU A 253 5.56 -11.34 4.81
CA GLU A 253 5.27 -12.60 5.51
C GLU A 253 6.54 -13.32 5.95
N LEU A 254 7.62 -13.27 5.16
CA LEU A 254 8.91 -13.84 5.56
C LEU A 254 9.54 -13.03 6.70
N ASP A 255 9.41 -11.71 6.73
CA ASP A 255 9.84 -10.85 7.82
C ASP A 255 9.07 -11.16 9.11
N ASP A 256 7.76 -11.45 9.01
CA ASP A 256 6.96 -11.91 10.15
C ASP A 256 7.47 -13.26 10.69
N LEU A 257 7.82 -14.20 9.81
CA LEU A 257 8.45 -15.48 10.20
C LEU A 257 9.83 -15.25 10.84
N ILE A 258 10.65 -14.37 10.28
CA ILE A 258 11.97 -14.02 10.84
C ILE A 258 11.81 -13.40 12.23
N CYS A 259 10.83 -12.51 12.43
CA CYS A 259 10.56 -11.92 13.74
C CYS A 259 10.07 -12.94 14.78
N LYS A 260 9.31 -13.96 14.34
CA LYS A 260 8.76 -15.00 15.23
C LYS A 260 9.81 -16.01 15.67
N HIS A 261 10.70 -16.43 14.77
CA HIS A 261 11.66 -17.50 15.03
C HIS A 261 13.08 -16.99 15.31
N GLU A 262 13.37 -15.71 15.07
CA GLU A 262 14.69 -15.07 15.24
C GLU A 262 15.86 -15.90 14.67
N PRO A 263 15.79 -16.36 13.40
CA PRO A 263 16.81 -17.21 12.82
C PRO A 263 18.15 -16.47 12.67
N SER A 264 19.25 -17.23 12.69
CA SER A 264 20.55 -16.66 12.32
C SER A 264 20.57 -16.26 10.84
N SER A 265 21.42 -15.28 10.48
CA SER A 265 21.58 -14.89 9.07
C SER A 265 21.99 -16.07 8.19
N ALA A 266 22.83 -16.97 8.70
CA ALA A 266 23.24 -18.18 8.00
C ALA A 266 22.03 -19.10 7.74
N THR A 267 21.23 -19.34 8.77
CA THR A 267 19.99 -20.14 8.69
C THR A 267 19.00 -19.58 7.66
N LEU A 268 18.84 -18.25 7.61
CA LEU A 268 17.99 -17.60 6.61
C LEU A 268 18.52 -17.84 5.19
N ILE A 269 19.83 -17.66 4.97
CA ILE A 269 20.46 -17.89 3.65
C ILE A 269 20.34 -19.35 3.25
N ASP A 270 20.50 -20.28 4.19
CA ASP A 270 20.35 -21.72 3.95
C ASP A 270 18.91 -22.05 3.50
N ALA A 271 17.90 -21.50 4.18
CA ALA A 271 16.49 -21.68 3.80
C ALA A 271 16.16 -21.07 2.43
N LEU A 272 16.66 -19.86 2.14
CA LEU A 272 16.50 -19.20 0.84
C LEU A 272 17.16 -20.01 -0.28
N THR A 273 18.37 -20.50 -0.04
CA THR A 273 19.15 -21.29 -0.99
C THR A 273 18.47 -22.61 -1.29
N ASP A 274 18.04 -23.32 -0.26
CA ASP A 274 17.37 -24.60 -0.39
C ASP A 274 16.03 -24.47 -1.14
N ALA A 275 15.24 -23.43 -0.84
CA ALA A 275 14.03 -23.12 -1.59
C ALA A 275 14.33 -22.81 -3.07
N PHE A 276 15.38 -22.03 -3.36
CA PHE A 276 15.79 -21.67 -4.72
C PHE A 276 16.27 -22.89 -5.53
N VAL A 277 17.14 -23.72 -4.95
CA VAL A 277 17.67 -24.91 -5.62
C VAL A 277 16.57 -25.95 -5.84
N ARG A 278 15.66 -26.15 -4.87
CA ARG A 278 14.48 -27.02 -5.05
C ARG A 278 13.56 -26.52 -6.14
N TRP A 279 13.36 -25.20 -6.23
CA TRP A 279 12.60 -24.59 -7.32
C TRP A 279 13.23 -24.89 -8.69
N ILE A 280 14.54 -24.69 -8.87
CA ILE A 280 15.25 -25.05 -10.12
C ILE A 280 15.10 -26.55 -10.41
N GLY A 281 15.26 -27.39 -9.39
CA GLY A 281 15.06 -28.84 -9.50
C GLY A 281 13.66 -29.19 -10.00
N SER A 282 12.63 -28.52 -9.48
CA SER A 282 11.24 -28.70 -9.92
C SER A 282 11.05 -28.33 -11.39
N LEU A 283 11.72 -27.28 -11.89
CA LEU A 283 11.68 -26.88 -13.29
C LEU A 283 12.34 -27.91 -14.20
N ILE A 284 13.49 -28.46 -13.78
CA ILE A 284 14.18 -29.53 -14.52
C ILE A 284 13.31 -30.77 -14.61
N GLN A 285 12.76 -31.24 -13.48
CA GLN A 285 11.87 -32.40 -13.45
C GLN A 285 10.59 -32.16 -14.29
N LYS A 286 10.00 -30.97 -14.20
CA LYS A 286 8.84 -30.59 -15.03
C LYS A 286 9.19 -30.61 -16.51
N ASN A 287 10.38 -30.16 -16.88
CA ASN A 287 10.87 -30.15 -18.26
C ASN A 287 11.08 -31.57 -18.81
N GLU A 288 11.64 -32.49 -18.00
CA GLU A 288 11.80 -33.91 -18.36
C GLU A 288 10.47 -34.62 -18.62
N ARG A 289 9.40 -34.21 -17.90
CA ARG A 289 8.05 -34.77 -18.06
C ARG A 289 7.28 -34.20 -19.27
N ARG A 290 7.80 -33.20 -19.98
CA ARG A 290 7.13 -32.62 -21.16
C ARG A 290 7.20 -33.58 -22.34
N SER A 291 6.16 -33.58 -23.19
CA SER A 291 6.16 -34.32 -24.46
C SER A 291 7.29 -33.90 -25.40
N GLN A 292 7.75 -32.65 -25.28
CA GLN A 292 8.92 -32.11 -25.97
C GLN A 292 9.79 -31.38 -24.93
N PRO A 293 10.77 -32.06 -24.31
CA PRO A 293 11.66 -31.43 -23.34
C PRO A 293 12.53 -30.37 -24.01
N MET A 294 12.69 -29.22 -23.35
CA MET A 294 13.61 -28.18 -23.81
C MET A 294 15.03 -28.56 -23.44
N SER A 295 16.02 -28.11 -24.23
CA SER A 295 17.42 -28.21 -23.82
C SER A 295 17.64 -27.41 -22.54
N VAL A 296 18.47 -27.90 -21.61
CA VAL A 296 18.77 -27.22 -20.34
C VAL A 296 19.22 -25.76 -20.54
N PRO A 297 20.12 -25.43 -21.49
CA PRO A 297 20.44 -24.04 -21.81
C PRO A 297 19.23 -23.13 -22.08
N LYS A 298 18.22 -23.66 -22.79
CA LYS A 298 16.99 -22.95 -23.13
C LYS A 298 16.12 -22.76 -21.89
N LEU A 299 15.99 -23.79 -21.06
CA LEU A 299 15.28 -23.72 -19.78
C LEU A 299 15.83 -22.59 -18.90
N PHE A 300 17.16 -22.45 -18.81
CA PHE A 300 17.81 -21.38 -18.06
C PHE A 300 17.48 -19.98 -18.62
N THR A 301 17.58 -19.81 -19.94
CA THR A 301 17.31 -18.51 -20.59
C THR A 301 15.84 -18.11 -20.66
N THR A 302 14.91 -19.03 -20.40
CA THR A 302 13.48 -18.75 -20.42
C THR A 302 12.87 -18.82 -19.03
N GLU A 303 12.72 -20.01 -18.46
CA GLU A 303 11.92 -20.19 -17.24
C GLU A 303 12.69 -19.81 -15.98
N VAL A 304 13.99 -20.13 -15.92
CA VAL A 304 14.82 -19.73 -14.76
C VAL A 304 15.03 -18.21 -14.77
N GLN A 305 15.39 -17.63 -15.92
CA GLN A 305 15.55 -16.19 -16.05
C GLN A 305 14.26 -15.42 -15.70
N GLU A 306 13.10 -15.86 -16.21
CA GLU A 306 11.80 -15.24 -15.88
C GLU A 306 11.49 -15.35 -14.39
N GLY A 307 11.66 -16.53 -13.78
CA GLY A 307 11.43 -16.69 -12.34
C GLY A 307 12.41 -15.89 -11.46
N ILE A 308 13.65 -15.71 -11.91
CA ILE A 308 14.60 -14.81 -11.22
C ILE A 308 14.10 -13.38 -11.29
N ALA A 309 13.80 -12.87 -12.49
CA ALA A 309 13.36 -11.50 -12.68
C ALA A 309 12.04 -11.16 -11.98
N GLU A 310 11.07 -12.09 -11.99
CA GLU A 310 9.73 -11.84 -11.43
C GLU A 310 9.68 -11.99 -9.90
N PHE A 311 10.52 -12.85 -9.34
CA PHE A 311 10.40 -13.26 -7.93
C PHE A 311 11.73 -13.16 -7.18
N TRP A 312 12.73 -13.95 -7.57
CA TRP A 312 13.93 -14.13 -6.75
C TRP A 312 14.82 -12.90 -6.68
N GLU A 313 14.85 -12.06 -7.71
CA GLU A 313 15.62 -10.81 -7.72
C GLU A 313 15.26 -9.94 -6.51
N SER A 314 13.97 -9.65 -6.33
CA SER A 314 13.50 -8.79 -5.24
C SER A 314 13.68 -9.42 -3.85
N VAL A 315 13.54 -10.75 -3.75
CA VAL A 315 13.75 -11.47 -2.50
C VAL A 315 15.22 -11.46 -2.12
N PHE A 316 16.11 -11.86 -3.03
CA PHE A 316 17.55 -11.90 -2.75
C PHE A 316 18.14 -10.51 -2.54
N GLN A 317 17.79 -9.51 -3.34
CA GLN A 317 18.26 -8.14 -3.13
C GLN A 317 17.86 -7.57 -1.76
N HIS A 318 16.79 -8.08 -1.14
CA HIS A 318 16.38 -7.63 0.19
C HIS A 318 17.17 -8.27 1.33
N TYR A 319 17.46 -9.58 1.22
CA TYR A 319 18.11 -10.34 2.29
C TYR A 319 19.64 -10.50 2.12
N LEU A 320 20.19 -10.24 0.92
CA LEU A 320 21.61 -10.42 0.58
C LEU A 320 22.30 -9.08 0.30
N MET A 321 22.38 -8.25 1.35
CA MET A 321 22.87 -6.87 1.22
C MET A 321 24.40 -6.81 1.12
N ASP A 322 25.11 -7.67 1.84
CA ASP A 322 26.57 -7.66 1.96
C ASP A 322 27.25 -8.79 1.17
N ASP A 323 28.52 -8.58 0.81
CA ASP A 323 29.33 -9.52 0.03
C ASP A 323 29.44 -10.90 0.70
N HIS A 324 29.44 -10.95 2.04
CA HIS A 324 29.57 -12.20 2.79
C HIS A 324 28.31 -13.07 2.66
N SER A 325 27.12 -12.47 2.79
CA SER A 325 25.85 -13.14 2.57
C SER A 325 25.71 -13.70 1.14
N GLN A 326 26.19 -12.95 0.14
CA GLN A 326 26.20 -13.36 -1.28
C GLN A 326 27.19 -14.49 -1.55
N GLN A 327 28.38 -14.43 -0.96
CA GLN A 327 29.35 -15.54 -1.01
C GLN A 327 28.74 -16.78 -0.36
N GLN A 328 28.09 -16.64 0.79
CA GLN A 328 27.45 -17.75 1.49
C GLN A 328 26.32 -18.36 0.65
N LEU A 329 25.49 -17.55 -0.03
CA LEU A 329 24.50 -18.04 -0.99
C LEU A 329 25.16 -18.94 -2.04
N LEU A 330 26.24 -18.48 -2.68
CA LEU A 330 26.94 -19.26 -3.71
C LEU A 330 27.53 -20.56 -3.17
N PHE A 331 28.14 -20.53 -1.98
CA PHE A 331 28.65 -21.73 -1.31
C PHE A 331 27.55 -22.73 -1.00
N GLN A 332 26.40 -22.25 -0.53
CA GLN A 332 25.29 -23.13 -0.20
C GLN A 332 24.64 -23.69 -1.45
N ILE A 333 24.52 -22.92 -2.54
CA ILE A 333 24.03 -23.47 -3.81
C ILE A 333 24.94 -24.61 -4.26
N GLU A 334 26.26 -24.40 -4.25
CA GLU A 334 27.25 -25.42 -4.62
C GLU A 334 27.15 -26.68 -3.75
N THR A 335 27.06 -26.49 -2.42
CA THR A 335 26.93 -27.58 -1.43
C THR A 335 25.62 -28.34 -1.60
N THR A 336 24.50 -27.65 -1.77
CA THR A 336 23.18 -28.27 -1.98
C THR A 336 23.16 -29.05 -3.30
N LEU A 337 23.76 -28.50 -4.38
CA LEU A 337 23.83 -29.20 -5.67
C LEU A 337 24.68 -30.48 -5.58
N ALA A 338 25.76 -30.50 -4.80
CA ALA A 338 26.56 -31.72 -4.61
C ALA A 338 25.75 -32.89 -4.03
N ASN A 339 24.68 -32.60 -3.27
CA ASN A 339 23.83 -33.58 -2.61
C ASN A 339 22.58 -33.99 -3.42
N LEU A 340 22.33 -33.38 -4.58
CA LEU A 340 21.11 -33.59 -5.36
C LEU A 340 21.37 -34.35 -6.65
N SER A 341 20.43 -35.21 -7.05
CA SER A 341 20.56 -36.05 -8.25
C SER A 341 20.65 -35.24 -9.56
N PHE A 342 19.98 -34.08 -9.61
CA PHE A 342 20.06 -33.15 -10.73
C PHE A 342 21.23 -32.15 -10.61
N GLY A 343 22.01 -32.23 -9.53
CA GLY A 343 23.11 -31.32 -9.23
C GLY A 343 24.12 -31.20 -10.36
N VAL A 344 24.52 -32.35 -10.93
CA VAL A 344 25.45 -32.41 -12.07
C VAL A 344 24.90 -31.70 -13.30
N ILE A 345 23.58 -31.74 -13.53
CA ILE A 345 22.93 -31.07 -14.67
C ILE A 345 23.05 -29.54 -14.51
N VAL A 346 22.79 -29.03 -13.30
CA VAL A 346 22.91 -27.60 -13.00
C VAL A 346 24.38 -27.16 -13.00
N ALA A 347 25.28 -27.96 -12.45
CA ALA A 347 26.72 -27.71 -12.45
C ALA A 347 27.28 -27.51 -13.87
N ASN A 348 26.79 -28.29 -14.83
CA ASN A 348 27.16 -28.19 -16.25
C ASN A 348 26.70 -26.88 -16.93
N HIS A 349 25.83 -26.12 -16.29
CA HIS A 349 25.28 -24.87 -16.79
C HIS A 349 25.35 -23.75 -15.75
N PHE A 350 26.27 -23.88 -14.78
CA PHE A 350 26.39 -22.95 -13.67
C PHE A 350 26.87 -21.55 -14.11
N ASP A 351 27.61 -21.48 -15.22
CA ASP A 351 27.95 -20.22 -15.91
C ASP A 351 26.73 -19.36 -16.19
N ARG A 352 25.64 -19.98 -16.65
CA ARG A 352 24.40 -19.28 -16.95
C ARG A 352 23.69 -18.82 -15.69
N LEU A 353 23.67 -19.68 -14.66
CA LEU A 353 23.04 -19.33 -13.39
C LEU A 353 23.74 -18.14 -12.75
N VAL A 354 25.07 -18.19 -12.64
CA VAL A 354 25.88 -17.11 -12.08
C VAL A 354 25.73 -15.84 -12.91
N LEU A 355 25.77 -15.93 -14.23
CA LEU A 355 25.55 -14.77 -15.11
C LEU A 355 24.16 -14.14 -14.88
N LEU A 356 23.12 -14.94 -14.65
CA LEU A 356 21.78 -14.43 -14.34
C LEU A 356 21.76 -13.72 -12.99
N LEU A 357 22.33 -14.32 -11.94
CA LEU A 357 22.40 -13.69 -10.62
C LEU A 357 23.20 -12.39 -10.64
N PHE A 358 24.33 -12.37 -11.36
CA PHE A 358 25.15 -11.17 -11.57
C PHE A 358 24.39 -10.09 -12.34
N LYS A 359 23.76 -10.44 -13.47
CA LYS A 359 22.98 -9.51 -14.30
C LYS A 359 21.82 -8.85 -13.53
N HIS A 360 21.20 -9.59 -12.61
CA HIS A 360 20.10 -9.10 -11.79
C HIS A 360 20.58 -8.47 -10.47
N LEU A 361 21.87 -8.14 -10.35
CA LEU A 361 22.47 -7.48 -9.18
C LEU A 361 22.20 -8.22 -7.86
N VAL A 362 22.04 -9.55 -7.93
CA VAL A 362 21.92 -10.41 -6.75
C VAL A 362 23.31 -10.67 -6.15
N ILE A 363 24.33 -10.73 -7.00
CA ILE A 363 25.71 -11.02 -6.63
C ILE A 363 26.62 -9.99 -7.27
N ASP A 364 27.49 -9.40 -6.45
CA ASP A 364 28.49 -8.43 -6.88
C ASP A 364 29.80 -9.10 -7.30
N ASP A 365 30.66 -8.32 -7.95
CA ASP A 365 32.03 -8.65 -8.35
C ASP A 365 32.87 -9.19 -7.18
N ASP A 366 32.94 -8.45 -6.08
CA ASP A 366 33.68 -8.82 -4.86
C ASP A 366 33.20 -10.17 -4.29
N ALA A 367 31.88 -10.36 -4.23
CA ALA A 367 31.28 -11.59 -3.73
C ALA A 367 31.56 -12.79 -4.65
N LEU A 368 31.43 -12.59 -5.97
CA LEU A 368 31.71 -13.62 -6.96
C LEU A 368 33.17 -14.05 -6.94
N ILE A 369 34.10 -13.09 -6.91
CA ILE A 369 35.54 -13.36 -6.87
C ILE A 369 35.92 -14.04 -5.55
N GLY A 370 35.38 -13.56 -4.42
CA GLY A 370 35.63 -14.17 -3.11
C GLY A 370 35.15 -15.62 -3.03
N TRP A 371 33.94 -15.92 -3.53
CA TRP A 371 33.47 -17.30 -3.64
C TRP A 371 34.32 -18.14 -4.59
N TRP A 372 34.83 -17.54 -5.67
CA TRP A 372 35.67 -18.22 -6.66
C TRP A 372 36.97 -18.77 -6.10
N GLN A 373 37.61 -17.99 -5.23
CA GLN A 373 38.94 -18.27 -4.69
C GLN A 373 38.96 -19.40 -3.65
N HIS A 374 37.80 -19.80 -3.12
CA HIS A 374 37.70 -20.82 -2.07
C HIS A 374 36.89 -22.05 -2.54
N PRO A 375 37.41 -22.85 -3.48
CA PRO A 375 36.68 -24.01 -3.99
C PRO A 375 36.50 -25.11 -2.93
N LEU A 376 35.39 -25.86 -3.04
CA LEU A 376 35.13 -27.05 -2.23
C LEU A 376 35.79 -28.28 -2.89
N ASP A 377 36.19 -29.28 -2.08
CA ASP A 377 36.83 -30.51 -2.58
C ASP A 377 35.80 -31.58 -2.97
N ASP A 378 34.90 -31.23 -3.89
CA ASP A 378 33.92 -32.16 -4.45
C ASP A 378 33.87 -32.07 -5.99
N GLU A 379 33.32 -33.11 -6.62
CA GLU A 379 33.28 -33.19 -8.09
C GLU A 379 32.37 -32.13 -8.71
N VAL A 380 31.27 -31.79 -8.04
CA VAL A 380 30.34 -30.77 -8.51
C VAL A 380 30.99 -29.39 -8.43
N SER A 381 31.68 -29.08 -7.32
CA SER A 381 32.49 -27.86 -7.19
C SER A 381 33.53 -27.78 -8.29
N ARG A 382 34.38 -28.80 -8.48
CA ARG A 382 35.39 -28.79 -9.55
C ARG A 382 34.78 -28.52 -10.92
N GLN A 383 33.62 -29.10 -11.21
CA GLN A 383 32.92 -28.88 -12.48
C GLN A 383 32.38 -27.46 -12.61
N ILE A 384 31.77 -26.92 -11.55
CA ILE A 384 31.34 -25.52 -11.47
C ILE A 384 32.55 -24.62 -11.72
N ARG A 385 33.67 -24.85 -11.01
CA ARG A 385 34.91 -24.09 -11.16
C ARG A 385 35.47 -24.14 -12.58
N LYS A 386 35.36 -25.27 -13.25
CA LYS A 386 35.81 -25.37 -14.65
C LYS A 386 34.97 -24.51 -15.60
N ILE A 387 33.66 -24.42 -15.38
CA ILE A 387 32.71 -23.81 -16.32
C ILE A 387 32.64 -22.30 -16.14
N THR A 388 32.69 -21.79 -14.92
CA THR A 388 32.62 -20.34 -14.65
C THR A 388 33.98 -19.63 -14.72
N THR A 389 35.10 -20.34 -14.94
CA THR A 389 36.46 -19.73 -15.02
C THR A 389 36.50 -18.53 -15.95
N ARG A 390 36.04 -18.67 -17.19
CA ARG A 390 36.06 -17.58 -18.18
C ARG A 390 35.19 -16.39 -17.80
N PHE A 391 34.08 -16.64 -17.10
CA PHE A 391 33.20 -15.57 -16.66
C PHE A 391 33.85 -14.77 -15.53
N VAL A 392 34.48 -15.45 -14.58
CA VAL A 392 35.20 -14.79 -13.48
C VAL A 392 36.44 -14.05 -13.99
N GLU A 393 37.19 -14.63 -14.92
CA GLU A 393 38.31 -13.94 -15.61
C GLU A 393 37.81 -12.66 -16.28
N TRP A 394 36.68 -12.71 -16.99
CA TRP A 394 36.09 -11.52 -17.61
C TRP A 394 35.68 -10.45 -16.59
N VAL A 395 35.13 -10.84 -15.43
CA VAL A 395 34.80 -9.89 -14.35
C VAL A 395 36.07 -9.25 -13.79
N GLN A 396 37.12 -10.04 -13.54
CA GLN A 396 38.42 -9.53 -13.07
C GLN A 396 39.08 -8.58 -14.08
N ASP A 397 39.10 -8.94 -15.36
CA ASP A 397 39.68 -8.12 -16.43
C ASP A 397 38.93 -6.78 -16.58
N SER A 398 37.60 -6.78 -16.41
CA SER A 398 36.78 -5.57 -16.53
C SER A 398 37.07 -4.52 -15.45
N GLU A 399 37.56 -4.94 -14.27
CA GLU A 399 37.98 -4.02 -13.21
C GLU A 399 39.34 -3.35 -13.50
N GLU A 400 40.23 -4.03 -14.23
CA GLU A 400 41.58 -3.52 -14.52
C GLU A 400 41.57 -2.45 -15.62
N GLU A 401 40.73 -2.59 -16.65
CA GLU A 401 40.69 -1.70 -17.83
C GLU A 401 40.09 -0.29 -17.56
N GLU A 402 39.13 -0.14 -16.64
CA GLU A 402 38.65 1.20 -16.20
C GLU A 402 39.74 1.98 -15.44
N SER A 403 40.84 1.29 -15.12
CA SER A 403 42.20 1.71 -14.76
C SER A 403 42.73 3.04 -15.30
N GLU A 404 42.78 3.09 -16.63
CA GLU A 404 43.90 3.75 -17.32
C GLU A 404 43.48 4.93 -18.22
N GLU A 405 42.19 5.29 -18.29
CA GLU A 405 41.71 6.35 -19.22
C GLU A 405 41.19 7.64 -18.56
N GLU A 406 41.39 7.87 -17.25
CA GLU A 406 41.06 9.16 -16.60
C GLU A 406 42.28 10.09 -16.42
N GLU A 407 43.17 10.15 -17.40
CA GLU A 407 44.12 11.27 -17.50
C GLU A 407 43.41 12.49 -18.13
N GLU A 408 42.88 13.34 -17.25
CA GLU A 408 42.87 14.81 -17.36
C GLU A 408 42.42 15.44 -18.70
N ASP A 409 41.15 15.29 -19.07
CA ASP A 409 40.44 16.40 -19.72
C ASP A 409 39.94 17.36 -18.64
N VAL A 410 40.88 18.11 -18.07
CA VAL A 410 40.65 19.31 -17.26
C VAL A 410 39.94 20.34 -18.15
N PHE A 411 38.64 20.18 -18.33
CA PHE A 411 37.79 21.26 -18.80
C PHE A 411 37.76 22.32 -17.71
N SER A 412 38.60 23.35 -17.88
CA SER A 412 38.53 24.57 -17.09
C SER A 412 37.13 25.17 -17.26
N PHE A 413 36.26 24.88 -16.30
CA PHE A 413 34.93 25.47 -16.21
C PHE A 413 35.10 26.98 -16.02
N VAL A 414 34.95 27.73 -17.11
CA VAL A 414 34.85 29.19 -17.08
C VAL A 414 33.54 29.51 -16.37
N GLU A 415 33.69 29.91 -15.12
CA GLU A 415 32.65 30.43 -14.22
C GLU A 415 31.94 31.61 -14.91
N SER A 416 30.79 31.32 -15.53
CA SER A 416 29.89 32.34 -16.04
C SER A 416 28.94 32.77 -14.91
N PRO A 417 28.80 34.07 -14.63
CA PRO A 417 27.98 34.55 -13.53
C PRO A 417 26.50 34.37 -13.87
N VAL A 418 25.81 33.61 -13.01
CA VAL A 418 24.35 33.45 -13.04
C VAL A 418 23.72 34.65 -12.32
N PRO A 419 22.82 35.43 -12.96
CA PRO A 419 22.06 36.45 -12.26
C PRO A 419 20.97 35.78 -11.42
N GLU A 420 20.98 36.08 -10.12
CA GLU A 420 19.93 35.75 -9.16
C GLU A 420 18.68 36.60 -9.43
N ASP A 421 17.67 36.03 -10.09
CA ASP A 421 16.30 36.55 -10.05
C ASP A 421 15.37 35.45 -9.55
N THR A 422 15.11 35.50 -8.24
CA THR A 422 14.08 34.74 -7.54
C THR A 422 12.71 35.33 -7.84
N VAL A 423 12.00 34.76 -8.80
CA VAL A 423 10.57 34.99 -9.02
C VAL A 423 9.77 33.97 -8.21
N GLU A 424 9.09 34.45 -7.17
CA GLU A 424 8.06 33.69 -6.45
C GLU A 424 6.88 33.43 -7.41
N LEU A 425 6.70 32.18 -7.79
CA LEU A 425 5.53 31.74 -8.56
C LEU A 425 4.40 31.41 -7.59
N ASP A 426 3.41 32.30 -7.56
CA ASP A 426 2.12 32.13 -6.90
C ASP A 426 1.31 31.06 -7.65
N VAL A 427 1.25 29.85 -7.09
CA VAL A 427 0.51 28.72 -7.67
C VAL A 427 -0.96 28.84 -7.27
N SER A 428 -1.74 29.52 -8.10
CA SER A 428 -3.20 29.52 -8.02
C SER A 428 -3.74 28.15 -8.42
N ASP A 429 -4.36 27.46 -7.46
CA ASP A 429 -5.19 26.27 -7.63
C ASP A 429 -6.32 26.55 -8.64
N ASN A 430 -6.16 26.08 -9.88
CA ASN A 430 -7.28 25.91 -10.82
C ASN A 430 -7.33 24.44 -11.25
N ASP A 431 -8.33 23.77 -10.69
CA ASP A 431 -8.63 22.34 -10.77
C ASP A 431 -9.40 22.03 -12.08
N ASP A 432 -8.77 22.29 -13.23
CA ASP A 432 -9.32 21.92 -14.54
C ASP A 432 -8.73 20.59 -15.03
N SER A 433 -9.61 19.58 -15.09
CA SER A 433 -9.37 18.22 -15.57
C SER A 433 -8.51 18.16 -16.85
N ILE A 434 -7.36 17.49 -16.75
CA ILE A 434 -6.39 17.24 -17.84
C ILE A 434 -7.02 16.59 -19.09
N ASP A 435 -8.14 15.88 -18.96
CA ASP A 435 -8.78 15.20 -20.08
C ASP A 435 -9.56 16.14 -21.01
N ASP A 436 -9.98 17.32 -20.54
CA ASP A 436 -10.61 18.34 -21.41
C ASP A 436 -9.57 19.18 -22.18
N LEU A 437 -8.29 19.08 -21.82
CA LEU A 437 -7.22 19.83 -22.47
C LEU A 437 -6.80 19.27 -23.85
N LEU A 438 -7.14 18.02 -24.17
CA LEU A 438 -6.65 17.33 -25.37
C LEU A 438 -7.66 17.24 -26.53
N SER A 439 -8.93 17.60 -26.32
CA SER A 439 -10.02 17.30 -27.26
C SER A 439 -10.44 18.46 -28.18
N HIS A 440 -9.98 19.68 -27.97
CA HIS A 440 -10.44 20.86 -28.73
C HIS A 440 -9.33 21.58 -29.49
N THR A 441 -9.63 21.99 -30.73
CA THR A 441 -8.76 22.80 -31.59
C THR A 441 -8.54 24.17 -30.94
N ARG A 442 -7.33 24.44 -30.46
CA ARG A 442 -7.05 25.66 -29.69
C ARG A 442 -6.63 26.81 -30.59
N HIS A 443 -7.14 28.00 -30.28
CA HIS A 443 -6.64 29.28 -30.76
C HIS A 443 -5.82 29.90 -29.65
N TYR A 444 -4.50 30.00 -29.84
CA TYR A 444 -3.61 30.63 -28.87
C TYR A 444 -3.37 32.06 -29.35
N CYS A 445 -3.79 33.04 -28.55
CA CYS A 445 -3.46 34.44 -28.77
C CYS A 445 -2.40 34.86 -27.76
N VAL A 446 -1.26 35.33 -28.25
CA VAL A 446 -0.24 35.93 -27.39
C VAL A 446 -0.38 37.44 -27.53
N CYS A 447 -0.77 38.08 -26.44
CA CYS A 447 -0.78 39.54 -26.32
C CYS A 447 0.46 39.93 -25.50
N LEU A 448 1.40 40.64 -26.12
CA LEU A 448 2.54 41.22 -25.39
C LEU A 448 2.01 42.35 -24.50
N SER A 449 2.14 42.14 -23.20
CA SER A 449 1.79 43.15 -22.20
C SER A 449 3.06 43.95 -21.91
N ASP A 450 3.26 45.06 -22.62
CA ASP A 450 4.33 46.00 -22.31
C ASP A 450 4.00 46.67 -20.98
N ASN A 451 4.61 46.18 -19.91
CA ASN A 451 4.39 46.65 -18.56
C ASN A 451 5.31 47.85 -18.24
N ASP A 452 5.21 48.91 -19.04
CA ASP A 452 5.87 50.18 -18.76
C ASP A 452 4.84 51.21 -18.30
N THR A 453 4.97 51.57 -17.02
CA THR A 453 4.11 52.52 -16.32
C THR A 453 4.40 53.94 -16.81
N SER A 454 3.74 54.40 -17.87
CA SER A 454 3.58 55.83 -18.11
C SER A 454 2.19 56.16 -18.67
N ASN A 455 1.43 56.88 -17.86
CA ASN A 455 0.08 57.34 -18.19
C ASN A 455 0.13 58.35 -19.36
N ASN A 456 -0.44 57.97 -20.51
CA ASN A 456 -1.41 58.75 -21.31
C ASN A 456 -1.30 58.41 -22.81
N ALA A 457 -2.12 57.47 -23.30
CA ALA A 457 -2.85 57.51 -24.58
C ALA A 457 -3.47 56.13 -24.89
N PRO A 458 -4.61 56.05 -25.62
CA PRO A 458 -5.25 54.78 -25.95
C PRO A 458 -4.56 54.16 -27.18
N ASN A 459 -3.63 53.23 -26.95
CA ASN A 459 -3.04 52.44 -28.03
C ASN A 459 -3.75 51.09 -28.17
N GLN A 460 -4.09 50.76 -29.41
CA GLN A 460 -4.65 49.49 -29.83
C GLN A 460 -3.60 48.39 -29.61
N HIS A 461 -3.87 47.44 -28.71
CA HIS A 461 -3.02 46.28 -28.50
C HIS A 461 -3.22 45.28 -29.66
N GLU A 462 -2.19 45.09 -30.47
CA GLU A 462 -2.15 44.03 -31.49
C GLU A 462 -1.85 42.68 -30.80
N CYS A 463 -2.87 41.84 -30.67
CA CYS A 463 -2.69 40.44 -30.26
C CYS A 463 -2.50 39.57 -31.50
N SER A 464 -1.46 38.73 -31.50
CA SER A 464 -1.21 37.78 -32.59
C SER A 464 -1.77 36.42 -32.20
N CYS A 465 -2.77 35.95 -32.94
CA CYS A 465 -3.45 34.68 -32.70
C CYS A 465 -3.04 33.63 -33.73
N SER A 466 -2.59 32.47 -33.27
CA SER A 466 -2.25 31.33 -34.10
C SER A 466 -3.09 30.11 -33.72
N THR A 467 -3.61 29.41 -34.74
CA THR A 467 -4.38 28.19 -34.58
C THR A 467 -3.48 26.99 -34.77
N TYR A 468 -3.26 26.22 -33.70
CA TYR A 468 -2.50 24.98 -33.80
C TYR A 468 -3.46 23.81 -34.13
N THR A 469 -3.28 23.21 -35.29
CA THR A 469 -3.95 21.95 -35.65
C THR A 469 -2.94 20.81 -35.51
N PRO A 470 -3.16 19.82 -34.63
CA PRO A 470 -2.21 18.73 -34.44
C PRO A 470 -2.06 17.91 -35.73
N SER A 471 -0.81 17.57 -36.07
CA SER A 471 -0.49 16.75 -37.25
C SER A 471 -1.17 15.38 -37.17
N PRO A 472 -1.76 14.88 -38.27
CA PRO A 472 -2.40 13.56 -38.29
C PRO A 472 -1.38 12.46 -37.98
N VAL A 473 -1.72 11.59 -37.04
CA VAL A 473 -0.90 10.44 -36.62
C VAL A 473 -0.65 9.54 -37.85
N PRO A 474 0.60 9.28 -38.25
CA PRO A 474 0.88 8.46 -39.41
C PRO A 474 0.47 7.01 -39.16
N GLU A 475 -0.48 6.50 -39.96
CA GLU A 475 -0.92 5.11 -39.91
C GLU A 475 0.26 4.16 -40.17
N LYS A 476 0.60 3.35 -39.17
CA LYS A 476 1.64 2.31 -39.30
C LYS A 476 1.14 1.23 -40.27
N LYS A 477 1.74 1.18 -41.47
CA LYS A 477 1.50 0.12 -42.46
C LYS A 477 1.82 -1.27 -41.85
N LYS A 478 0.81 -2.13 -41.75
CA LYS A 478 0.96 -3.53 -41.35
C LYS A 478 1.85 -4.26 -42.37
N LYS A 479 3.02 -4.75 -41.94
CA LYS A 479 3.87 -5.62 -42.77
C LYS A 479 3.25 -7.01 -42.84
N SER A 480 2.78 -7.41 -44.02
CA SER A 480 2.38 -8.79 -44.33
C SER A 480 3.62 -9.62 -44.64
N VAL A 481 3.84 -10.68 -43.86
CA VAL A 481 4.87 -11.69 -44.14
C VAL A 481 4.21 -12.81 -44.93
N ARG A 482 4.64 -13.02 -46.18
CA ARG A 482 4.30 -14.23 -46.96
C ARG A 482 5.39 -15.27 -46.75
N ILE A 483 4.99 -16.46 -46.29
CA ILE A 483 5.85 -17.65 -46.25
C ILE A 483 5.70 -18.33 -47.61
N ALA A 484 6.81 -18.48 -48.34
CA ALA A 484 6.85 -19.28 -49.56
C ALA A 484 6.99 -20.76 -49.17
N MET A 485 6.15 -21.61 -49.77
CA MET A 485 6.25 -23.08 -49.68
C MET A 485 7.32 -23.62 -50.62
#